data_AF-A0A521TN72-F1
#
_entry.id   AF-A0A521TN72-F1
#
_cell.length_a   1.000
_cell.length_b   1.000
_cell.length_c   1.000
_cell.angle_alpha   90.00
_cell.angle_beta   90.00
_cell.angle_gamma   90.00
#
_symmetry.space_group_name_H-M   'P 1'
#
loop_
_entity.id
_entity.type
_entity.pdbx_description
1 polymer ?
#
loop_
_entity_poly.entity_id
_entity_poly.type
_entity_poly.pdbx_seq_one_letter_code
_entity_poly.pdbx_strand_id
1 'polypeptide(L)'
;MPLVSDDDVAPIEPITARVALAPPSVASDDRGDGESGPAALERARHLLATGETALSLAVLRDHARRFPRSDLAEERDYLTFRARACDSTCVGVEREADRFLQRYPGGIYSSQVRSMCSARE
;
A
#
# COMPACT_ATOMS: atom_id res chain seq x y z
N MET A 1 33.40 61.29 -8.28
CA MET A 1 34.69 60.53 -8.31
C MET A 1 34.90 59.95 -6.93
N PRO A 2 35.38 58.72 -6.73
CA PRO A 2 35.31 57.50 -7.55
C PRO A 2 34.90 56.25 -6.71
N LEU A 3 34.15 55.31 -7.26
CA LEU A 3 33.90 53.97 -6.71
C LEU A 3 33.58 53.14 -7.96
N VAL A 4 34.23 52.05 -8.36
CA VAL A 4 35.19 51.14 -7.76
C VAL A 4 35.78 50.34 -8.95
N SER A 5 37.07 50.02 -8.90
CA SER A 5 37.60 48.85 -9.59
C SER A 5 37.06 47.60 -8.89
N ASP A 6 36.69 46.55 -9.61
CA ASP A 6 37.58 45.40 -9.78
C ASP A 6 36.88 44.30 -10.59
N ASP A 7 37.65 43.75 -11.53
CA ASP A 7 37.38 42.56 -12.32
C ASP A 7 37.54 41.34 -11.40
N ASP A 8 36.44 40.73 -10.94
CA ASP A 8 36.47 39.47 -10.21
C ASP A 8 35.79 38.38 -11.04
N VAL A 9 36.60 37.77 -11.90
CA VAL A 9 36.30 36.52 -12.59
C VAL A 9 36.89 35.36 -11.81
N ALA A 10 36.04 34.59 -11.12
CA ALA A 10 36.18 33.15 -10.86
C ALA A 10 34.99 32.64 -9.99
N PRO A 11 34.77 31.32 -9.86
CA PRO A 11 34.80 30.26 -10.85
C PRO A 11 33.45 29.50 -10.89
N ILE A 12 33.15 28.86 -12.02
CA ILE A 12 32.08 27.87 -12.16
C ILE A 12 32.37 26.66 -11.27
N GLU A 13 31.77 26.64 -10.08
CA GLU A 13 31.80 25.48 -9.18
C GLU A 13 30.75 24.43 -9.60
N PRO A 14 31.10 23.12 -9.49
CA PRO A 14 30.37 22.03 -10.12
C PRO A 14 29.03 21.75 -9.46
N ILE A 15 28.06 21.42 -10.30
CA ILE A 15 26.70 20.96 -9.97
C ILE A 15 26.82 19.70 -9.10
N THR A 16 26.88 19.88 -7.79
CA THR A 16 26.85 18.77 -6.84
C THR A 16 25.38 18.54 -6.50
N ALA A 17 24.72 17.78 -7.37
CA ALA A 17 23.39 17.23 -7.14
C ALA A 17 23.44 16.35 -5.89
N ARG A 18 23.18 16.95 -4.72
CA ARG A 18 22.95 16.20 -3.51
C ARG A 18 21.51 15.70 -3.57
N VAL A 19 21.36 14.49 -4.12
CA VAL A 19 20.18 13.64 -3.90
C VAL A 19 20.09 13.41 -2.39
N ALA A 20 19.37 14.30 -1.71
CA ALA A 20 18.87 14.03 -0.39
C ALA A 20 17.79 12.96 -0.58
N LEU A 21 18.13 11.72 -0.24
CA LEU A 21 17.21 10.62 -0.04
C LEU A 21 16.27 11.02 1.11
N ALA A 22 15.25 11.82 0.78
CA ALA A 22 14.11 12.00 1.66
C ALA A 22 13.44 10.62 1.78
N PRO A 23 13.10 10.15 3.00
CA PRO A 23 12.21 9.01 3.10
C PRO A 23 10.93 9.34 2.30
N PRO A 24 10.32 8.38 1.58
CA PRO A 24 8.99 8.57 1.04
C PRO A 24 7.99 8.61 2.21
N SER A 25 7.98 9.72 2.95
CA SER A 25 6.95 10.02 3.94
C SER A 25 5.76 10.65 3.23
N VAL A 26 5.26 9.95 2.21
CA VAL A 26 4.00 10.27 1.53
C VAL A 26 2.91 9.39 2.12
N ALA A 27 2.53 9.64 3.37
CA ALA A 27 1.33 8.99 3.93
C ALA A 27 0.77 9.77 5.12
N SER A 28 0.58 11.07 4.97
CA SER A 28 -0.26 11.85 5.89
C SER A 28 -0.75 13.10 5.19
N ASP A 29 -1.79 12.97 4.36
CA ASP A 29 -3.01 13.79 4.42
C ASP A 29 -4.00 13.32 3.36
N ASP A 30 -4.72 12.24 3.63
CA ASP A 30 -6.08 12.08 3.13
C ASP A 30 -6.90 11.71 4.35
N ARG A 31 -7.07 12.70 5.24
CA ARG A 31 -8.13 12.66 6.24
C ARG A 31 -9.44 12.80 5.48
N GLY A 32 -9.80 11.74 4.75
CA GLY A 32 -10.97 11.68 3.92
C GLY A 32 -12.21 11.71 4.80
N ASP A 33 -12.73 12.92 4.99
CA ASP A 33 -14.14 13.15 5.23
C ASP A 33 -14.92 12.44 4.11
N GLY A 34 -15.49 11.28 4.42
CA GLY A 34 -16.49 10.62 3.57
C GLY A 34 -16.01 9.68 2.46
N GLU A 35 -14.82 9.08 2.53
CA GLU A 35 -14.50 7.98 1.60
C GLU A 35 -15.49 6.81 1.84
N SER A 36 -16.24 6.47 0.79
CA SER A 36 -17.21 5.37 0.82
C SER A 36 -16.48 4.03 0.87
N GLY A 37 -17.07 3.04 1.57
CA GLY A 37 -16.53 1.68 1.68
C GLY A 37 -15.93 1.09 0.39
N PRO A 38 -16.65 1.12 -0.76
CA PRO A 38 -16.11 0.61 -2.03
C PRO A 38 -14.89 1.39 -2.55
N ALA A 39 -14.87 2.71 -2.40
CA ALA A 39 -13.73 3.53 -2.84
C ALA A 39 -12.45 3.21 -2.04
N ALA A 40 -12.59 2.96 -0.74
CA ALA A 40 -11.46 2.54 0.10
C ALA A 40 -10.90 1.16 -0.33
N LEU A 41 -11.76 0.21 -0.72
CA LEU A 41 -11.30 -1.10 -1.21
C LEU A 41 -10.68 -1.02 -2.60
N GLU A 42 -11.21 -0.18 -3.49
CA GLU A 42 -10.62 0.07 -4.80
C GLU A 42 -9.22 0.69 -4.67
N ARG A 43 -9.07 1.68 -3.78
CA ARG A 43 -7.76 2.26 -3.43
C ARG A 43 -6.81 1.20 -2.88
N ALA A 44 -7.26 0.35 -1.95
CA ALA A 44 -6.45 -0.73 -1.40
C ALA A 44 -5.98 -1.71 -2.50
N ARG A 45 -6.83 -2.01 -3.49
CA ARG A 45 -6.47 -2.85 -4.64
C ARG A 45 -5.41 -2.21 -5.53
N HIS A 46 -5.51 -0.91 -5.78
CA HIS A 46 -4.51 -0.15 -6.55
C HIS A 46 -3.15 -0.13 -5.84
N LEU A 47 -3.15 0.05 -4.51
CA LEU A 47 -1.93 -0.02 -3.69
C LEU A 47 -1.27 -1.39 -3.77
N LEU A 48 -2.03 -2.50 -3.77
CA LEU A 48 -1.46 -3.83 -3.99
C LEU A 48 -0.89 -4.02 -5.39
N ALA A 49 -1.53 -3.44 -6.41
CA ALA A 49 -1.03 -3.53 -7.78
C ALA A 49 0.30 -2.77 -7.99
N THR A 50 0.53 -1.72 -7.20
CA THR A 50 1.74 -0.89 -7.24
C THR A 50 2.86 -1.39 -6.31
N GLY A 51 2.61 -2.44 -5.51
CA GLY A 51 3.57 -2.99 -4.56
C GLY A 51 3.57 -2.32 -3.19
N GLU A 52 2.70 -1.33 -2.97
CA GLU A 52 2.54 -0.59 -1.72
C GLU A 52 1.73 -1.39 -0.68
N THR A 53 2.18 -2.61 -0.38
CA THR A 53 1.50 -3.57 0.51
C THR A 53 1.21 -3.00 1.89
N ALA A 54 2.17 -2.27 2.48
CA ALA A 54 2.01 -1.68 3.81
C ALA A 54 0.91 -0.62 3.85
N LEU A 55 0.83 0.25 2.82
CA LEU A 55 -0.22 1.25 2.70
C LEU A 55 -1.57 0.60 2.46
N SER A 56 -1.64 -0.43 1.60
CA SER A 56 -2.87 -1.18 1.38
C SER A 56 -3.43 -1.79 2.67
N LEU A 57 -2.59 -2.43 3.48
CA LEU A 57 -2.98 -2.97 4.78
C LEU A 57 -3.49 -1.90 5.75
N ALA A 58 -2.91 -0.69 5.72
CA ALA A 58 -3.38 0.42 6.53
C ALA A 58 -4.81 0.86 6.12
N VAL A 59 -5.08 0.98 4.81
CA VAL A 59 -6.41 1.30 4.28
C VAL A 59 -7.42 0.21 4.64
N LEU A 60 -7.08 -1.07 4.48
CA LEU A 60 -7.96 -2.20 4.81
C LEU A 60 -8.30 -2.24 6.30
N ARG A 61 -7.34 -1.92 7.18
CA ARG A 61 -7.56 -1.84 8.63
C ARG A 61 -8.44 -0.65 9.04
N ASP A 62 -8.31 0.46 8.33
CA ASP A 62 -9.21 1.61 8.52
C ASP A 62 -10.63 1.27 8.04
N HIS A 63 -10.77 0.67 6.85
CA HIS A 63 -12.04 0.18 6.33
C HIS A 63 -12.70 -0.83 7.30
N ALA A 64 -11.95 -1.76 7.88
CA ALA A 64 -12.48 -2.71 8.87
C ALA A 64 -13.09 -2.02 10.10
N ARG A 65 -12.53 -0.87 10.51
CA ARG A 65 -13.00 -0.10 11.67
C ARG A 65 -14.23 0.75 11.32
N ARG A 66 -14.25 1.36 10.13
CA ARG A 66 -15.37 2.21 9.68
C ARG A 66 -16.57 1.39 9.19
N PHE A 67 -16.32 0.24 8.57
CA PHE A 67 -17.32 -0.61 7.92
C PHE A 67 -17.23 -2.07 8.38
N PRO A 68 -17.41 -2.37 9.69
CA PRO A 68 -17.20 -3.70 10.23
C PRO A 68 -18.20 -4.76 9.71
N ARG A 69 -19.40 -4.33 9.29
CA ARG A 69 -20.51 -5.19 8.82
C ARG A 69 -20.90 -4.92 7.35
N SER A 70 -20.01 -4.36 6.55
CA SER A 70 -20.30 -4.15 5.13
C SER A 70 -20.38 -5.48 4.38
N ASP A 71 -21.22 -5.55 3.36
CA ASP A 71 -21.24 -6.63 2.35
C ASP A 71 -19.88 -6.83 1.67
N LEU A 72 -19.01 -5.81 1.74
CA LEU A 72 -17.64 -5.86 1.23
C LEU A 72 -16.62 -6.46 2.23
N ALA A 73 -17.10 -7.06 3.34
CA ALA A 73 -16.22 -7.71 4.31
C ALA A 73 -15.44 -8.88 3.70
N GLU A 74 -16.05 -9.64 2.78
CA GLU A 74 -15.35 -10.72 2.07
C GLU A 74 -14.20 -10.17 1.20
N GLU A 75 -14.46 -9.14 0.40
CA GLU A 75 -13.43 -8.52 -0.44
C GLU A 75 -12.30 -7.91 0.40
N ARG A 76 -12.64 -7.25 1.49
CA ARG A 76 -11.65 -6.71 2.44
C ARG A 76 -10.74 -7.82 3.00
N ASP A 77 -11.33 -8.92 3.46
CA ASP A 77 -10.58 -10.05 4.01
C ASP A 77 -9.70 -10.70 2.93
N TYR A 78 -10.21 -10.82 1.70
CA TYR A 78 -9.44 -11.31 0.56
C TYR A 78 -8.25 -10.41 0.22
N LEU A 79 -8.45 -9.08 0.12
CA LEU A 79 -7.38 -8.13 -0.15
C LEU A 79 -6.33 -8.15 0.97
N THR A 80 -6.75 -8.32 2.22
CA THR A 80 -5.84 -8.45 3.37
C THR A 80 -4.99 -9.73 3.26
N PHE A 81 -5.62 -10.85 2.92
CA PHE A 81 -4.93 -12.11 2.67
C PHE A 81 -3.94 -11.97 1.51
N ARG A 82 -4.37 -11.42 0.37
CA ARG A 82 -3.53 -11.22 -0.82
C ARG A 82 -2.31 -10.35 -0.51
N ALA A 83 -2.52 -9.26 0.23
CA ALA A 83 -1.44 -8.37 0.68
C ALA A 83 -0.36 -9.15 1.44
N ARG A 84 -0.77 -10.00 2.39
CA ARG A 84 0.13 -10.83 3.19
C ARG A 84 0.77 -11.95 2.39
N ALA A 85 0.03 -12.56 1.45
CA ALA A 85 0.53 -13.62 0.58
C ALA A 85 1.57 -13.11 -0.42
N CYS A 86 1.48 -11.86 -0.87
CA CYS A 86 2.49 -11.22 -1.70
C CYS A 86 3.81 -10.96 -0.93
N ASP A 87 3.76 -10.92 0.41
CA ASP A 87 4.96 -10.81 1.21
C ASP A 87 5.64 -12.19 1.36
N SER A 88 6.83 -12.32 0.79
CA SER A 88 7.61 -13.55 0.78
C SER A 88 8.02 -14.02 2.18
N THR A 89 7.91 -13.17 3.19
CA THR A 89 8.27 -13.50 4.58
C THR A 89 7.08 -14.02 5.40
N CYS A 90 5.87 -14.05 4.84
CA CYS A 90 4.68 -14.42 5.59
C CYS A 90 4.61 -15.93 5.84
N VAL A 91 5.07 -16.35 7.02
CA VAL A 91 4.88 -17.70 7.54
C VAL A 91 3.44 -17.84 8.04
N GLY A 92 2.71 -18.84 7.53
CA GLY A 92 1.33 -19.12 7.97
C GLY A 92 0.22 -18.58 7.06
N VAL A 93 0.54 -18.18 5.82
CA VAL A 93 -0.45 -17.84 4.78
C VAL A 93 -1.47 -18.97 4.59
N GLU A 94 -1.06 -20.24 4.66
CA GLU A 94 -1.96 -21.39 4.55
C GLU A 94 -3.01 -21.43 5.67
N ARG A 95 -2.61 -21.13 6.91
CA ARG A 95 -3.55 -21.04 8.04
C ARG A 95 -4.54 -19.88 7.86
N GLU A 96 -4.10 -18.79 7.25
CA GLU A 96 -4.97 -17.66 6.96
C GLU A 96 -5.92 -17.95 5.77
N ALA A 97 -5.43 -18.69 4.77
CA ALA A 97 -6.25 -19.22 3.68
C ALA A 97 -7.33 -20.18 4.20
N ASP A 98 -6.97 -21.12 5.08
CA ASP A 98 -7.92 -22.05 5.72
C ASP A 98 -9.00 -21.28 6.51
N ARG A 99 -8.60 -20.28 7.30
CA ARG A 99 -9.56 -19.40 8.01
C ARG A 99 -10.48 -18.65 7.05
N PHE A 100 -9.95 -18.12 5.96
CA PHE A 100 -10.76 -17.44 4.94
C PHE A 100 -11.77 -18.41 4.33
N LEU A 101 -11.33 -19.60 3.94
CA LEU A 101 -12.17 -20.63 3.31
C LEU A 101 -13.21 -21.21 4.28
N GLN A 102 -12.91 -21.31 5.56
CA GLN A 102 -13.90 -21.68 6.57
C GLN A 102 -14.96 -20.59 6.77
N ARG A 103 -14.55 -19.32 6.70
CA ARG A 103 -15.46 -18.19 6.84
C ARG A 103 -16.30 -17.93 5.59
N TYR A 104 -15.73 -18.17 4.41
CA TYR A 104 -16.34 -17.97 3.09
C TYR A 104 -16.14 -19.21 2.22
N PRO A 105 -16.83 -20.34 2.50
CA PRO A 105 -16.58 -21.62 1.82
C PRO A 105 -17.04 -21.66 0.35
N GLY A 106 -17.98 -20.80 -0.03
CA GLY A 106 -18.47 -20.60 -1.40
C GLY A 106 -18.42 -19.15 -1.84
N GLY A 107 -17.52 -18.36 -1.24
CA GLY A 107 -17.32 -16.95 -1.57
C GLY A 107 -16.74 -16.76 -2.97
N ILE A 108 -16.87 -15.54 -3.49
CA ILE A 108 -16.38 -15.14 -4.81
C ILE A 108 -14.85 -15.34 -4.90
N TYR A 109 -14.14 -15.13 -3.80
CA TYR A 109 -12.67 -15.18 -3.77
C TYR A 109 -12.11 -16.54 -3.32
N SER A 110 -12.93 -17.51 -2.95
CA SER A 110 -12.48 -18.79 -2.40
C SER A 110 -11.59 -19.57 -3.37
N SER A 111 -11.91 -19.55 -4.67
CA SER A 111 -11.08 -20.17 -5.70
C SER A 111 -9.71 -19.50 -5.84
N GLN A 112 -9.66 -18.17 -5.77
CA GLN A 112 -8.41 -17.40 -5.88
C GLN A 112 -7.50 -17.62 -4.67
N VAL A 113 -8.08 -17.71 -3.47
CA VAL A 113 -7.34 -18.04 -2.25
C VAL A 113 -6.72 -19.43 -2.33
N ARG A 114 -7.45 -20.43 -2.82
CA ARG A 114 -6.91 -21.78 -3.06
C ARG A 114 -5.76 -21.76 -4.08
N SER A 115 -5.92 -21.07 -5.20
CA SER A 115 -4.87 -20.97 -6.23
C SER A 115 -3.59 -20.31 -5.72
N MET A 116 -3.68 -19.27 -4.90
CA MET A 116 -2.49 -18.62 -4.30
C MET A 116 -1.74 -19.53 -3.33
N CYS A 117 -2.45 -20.46 -2.67
CA CYS A 117 -1.85 -21.44 -1.76
C CYS A 117 -1.09 -22.52 -2.54
N SER A 118 -1.72 -23.10 -3.58
CA SER A 118 -1.11 -24.17 -4.39
C SER A 118 0.02 -23.70 -5.31
N ALA A 119 0.10 -22.41 -5.66
CA ALA A 119 1.17 -21.88 -6.50
C ALA A 119 2.53 -21.72 -5.78
N ARG A 120 2.57 -21.96 -4.46
CA ARG A 120 3.77 -21.81 -3.62
C ARG A 120 4.38 -23.16 -3.17
N GLU A 121 3.85 -24.28 -3.66
CA GLU A 121 4.34 -25.64 -3.41
C GLU A 121 5.54 -26.01 -4.32
#